data_AF-A0A327NEN6-F1
#
_entry.id   AF-A0A327NEN6-F1
#
_cell.length_a   1.000
_cell.length_b   1.000
_cell.length_c   1.000
_cell.angle_alpha   90.00
_cell.angle_beta   90.00
_cell.angle_gamma   90.00
#
_symmetry.space_group_name_H-M   'P 1'
#
loop_
_entity.id
_entity.type
_entity.pdbx_description
1 polymer ?
#
loop_
_entity_poly.entity_id
_entity_poly.type
_entity_poly.pdbx_seq_one_letter_code
_entity_poly.pdbx_strand_id
1 'polypeptide(L)'
;MSYQWSNGSTSQNLSGVGAGVYTVTVRDANGCQSVQSFTITQPAEIVATLRPTNATCSTPGSISLVSVTGGNAPYTYSWSPGGSTATSLSGLSGVPTR
;
A
#
# COMPACT_ATOMS: atom_id res chain seq x y z
N MET A 1 -28.08 20.49 17.07
CA MET A 1 -26.99 20.34 16.08
C MET A 1 -26.67 18.86 15.99
N SER A 2 -26.76 18.24 14.82
CA SER A 2 -26.38 16.84 14.59
C SER A 2 -25.45 16.72 13.39
N TYR A 3 -24.63 15.67 13.40
CA TYR A 3 -23.72 15.32 12.32
C TYR A 3 -24.14 13.95 11.78
N GLN A 4 -24.09 13.78 10.46
CA GLN A 4 -24.32 12.51 9.80
C GLN A 4 -23.31 12.35 8.68
N TRP A 5 -22.44 11.36 8.82
CA TRP A 5 -21.45 11.01 7.81
C TRP A 5 -21.97 9.93 6.87
N SER A 6 -21.50 9.93 5.63
CA SER A 6 -21.82 8.91 4.63
C SER A 6 -21.41 7.49 5.02
N ASN A 7 -20.49 7.33 5.98
CA ASN A 7 -20.10 6.04 6.56
C ASN A 7 -20.95 5.64 7.79
N GLY A 8 -22.02 6.38 8.10
CA GLY A 8 -22.91 6.12 9.24
C GLY A 8 -22.46 6.72 10.58
N SER A 9 -21.30 7.38 10.65
CA SER A 9 -20.86 8.05 11.88
C SER A 9 -21.73 9.28 12.18
N THR A 10 -21.95 9.56 13.47
CA THR A 10 -22.62 10.78 13.95
C THR A 10 -21.74 11.67 14.82
N SER A 11 -20.45 11.33 14.94
CA SER A 11 -19.48 12.17 15.64
C SER A 11 -19.14 13.41 14.83
N GLN A 12 -18.88 14.52 15.51
CA GLN A 12 -18.39 15.74 14.86
C GLN A 12 -17.08 15.50 14.10
N ASN A 13 -16.19 14.70 14.68
CA ASN A 13 -14.89 14.37 14.11
C ASN A 13 -14.93 12.97 13.51
N LEU A 14 -14.38 12.83 12.30
CA LEU A 14 -14.16 11.56 11.65
C LEU A 14 -12.65 11.27 11.61
N SER A 15 -12.22 10.22 12.30
CA SER A 15 -10.80 9.82 12.41
C SER A 15 -10.64 8.31 12.21
N GLY A 16 -9.42 7.88 11.85
CA GLY A 16 -9.12 6.46 11.63
C GLY A 16 -9.80 5.84 10.40
N VAL A 17 -10.17 6.67 9.42
CA VAL A 17 -10.84 6.21 8.18
C VAL A 17 -9.84 6.06 7.03
N GLY A 18 -10.08 5.07 6.16
CA GLY A 18 -9.25 4.83 4.97
C GLY A 18 -9.53 5.83 3.85
N ALA A 19 -8.79 5.71 2.74
CA ALA A 19 -9.06 6.52 1.55
C ALA A 19 -10.48 6.29 1.02
N GLY A 20 -11.09 7.38 0.55
CA GLY A 20 -12.47 7.38 0.09
C GLY A 20 -13.07 8.77 0.08
N VAL A 21 -14.32 8.85 -0.40
CA VAL A 21 -15.11 10.08 -0.39
C VAL A 21 -16.05 10.04 0.81
N TYR A 22 -15.95 11.05 1.68
CA TYR A 22 -16.77 11.18 2.88
C TYR A 22 -17.62 12.43 2.78
N THR A 23 -18.93 12.28 2.96
CA THR A 23 -19.87 13.40 2.96
C THR A 23 -20.41 13.57 4.36
N VAL A 24 -20.41 14.80 4.87
CA VAL A 24 -21.03 15.17 6.15
C VAL A 24 -22.25 16.03 5.90
N THR A 25 -23.35 15.65 6.53
CA THR A 25 -24.56 16.45 6.65
C THR A 25 -24.63 16.98 8.08
N VAL A 26 -24.60 18.30 8.23
CA VAL A 26 -24.74 19.00 9.50
C VAL A 26 -26.13 19.60 9.56
N ARG A 27 -26.89 19.30 10.62
CA ARG A 27 -28.23 19.86 10.83
C ARG A 27 -28.29 20.68 12.10
N ASP A 28 -28.78 21.91 12.02
CA ASP A 28 -28.98 22.75 13.20
C ASP A 28 -30.27 22.39 13.96
N ALA A 29 -30.55 23.10 15.05
CA ALA A 29 -31.77 22.89 15.84
C ALA A 29 -33.05 23.37 15.13
N ASN A 30 -32.93 24.28 14.17
CA ASN A 30 -34.03 24.83 13.39
C ASN A 30 -34.35 23.98 12.15
N GLY A 31 -33.57 22.92 11.92
CA GLY A 31 -33.76 21.97 10.83
C GLY A 31 -33.00 22.30 9.55
N CYS A 32 -32.25 23.40 9.49
CA CYS A 32 -31.39 23.76 8.36
C CYS A 32 -30.26 22.76 8.21
N GLN A 33 -29.95 22.38 6.97
CA GLN A 33 -28.89 21.42 6.65
C GLN A 33 -27.79 22.06 5.82
N SER A 34 -26.54 21.71 6.14
CA SER A 34 -25.38 21.98 5.31
C SER A 34 -24.70 20.66 4.99
N VAL A 35 -24.36 20.44 3.71
CA VAL A 35 -23.72 19.22 3.24
C VAL A 35 -22.36 19.57 2.65
N GLN A 36 -21.33 18.86 3.07
CA GLN A 36 -19.99 18.99 2.50
C GLN A 36 -19.39 17.62 2.19
N SER A 37 -18.61 17.56 1.11
CA SER A 37 -17.91 16.36 0.65
C SER A 37 -16.40 16.55 0.73
N PHE A 38 -15.70 15.55 1.25
CA PHE A 38 -14.25 15.52 1.39
C PHE A 38 -13.70 14.26 0.74
N THR A 39 -12.55 14.38 0.09
CA THR A 39 -11.83 13.23 -0.48
C THR A 39 -10.57 12.98 0.31
N ILE A 40 -10.45 11.77 0.84
CA ILE A 40 -9.24 11.27 1.48
C ILE A 40 -8.54 10.37 0.45
N THR A 41 -7.33 10.75 0.06
CA THR A 41 -6.51 9.97 -0.88
C THR A 41 -5.45 9.17 -0.13
N GLN A 42 -5.18 7.96 -0.61
CA GLN A 42 -3.98 7.20 -0.22
C GLN A 42 -3.08 7.01 -1.44
N PRO A 43 -1.77 6.78 -1.23
CA PRO A 43 -0.90 6.35 -2.31
C PRO A 43 -1.43 5.07 -2.97
N ALA A 44 -1.11 4.88 -4.25
CA ALA A 44 -1.44 3.62 -4.93
C ALA A 44 -0.84 2.42 -4.17
N GLU A 45 -1.38 1.23 -4.38
CA GLU A 45 -0.80 0.03 -3.77
C GLU A 45 0.64 -0.18 -4.26
N ILE A 46 1.53 -0.61 -3.35
CA ILE A 46 2.92 -0.93 -3.73
C ILE A 46 2.90 -2.24 -4.51
N VAL A 47 3.37 -2.20 -5.75
CA VAL A 47 3.52 -3.37 -6.62
C VAL A 47 4.99 -3.51 -6.98
N ALA A 48 5.57 -4.67 -6.67
CA ALA A 48 6.93 -5.03 -7.04
C ALA A 48 6.93 -6.08 -8.16
N THR A 49 7.62 -5.81 -9.25
CA THR A 49 7.77 -6.74 -10.37
C THR A 49 9.12 -7.42 -10.28
N LEU A 50 9.09 -8.75 -10.16
CA LEU A 50 10.29 -9.59 -10.04
C LEU A 50 10.51 -10.41 -11.30
N ARG A 51 11.77 -10.60 -11.67
CA ARG A 51 12.19 -11.48 -12.77
C ARG A 51 13.18 -12.53 -12.26
N PRO A 52 12.73 -13.77 -12.02
CA PRO A 52 13.61 -14.88 -11.68
C PRO A 52 14.32 -15.44 -12.91
N THR A 53 15.53 -15.93 -12.70
CA THR A 53 16.32 -16.74 -13.63
C THR A 53 16.65 -18.05 -12.93
N ASN A 54 16.23 -19.16 -13.52
CA ASN A 54 16.44 -20.48 -12.94
C ASN A 54 17.92 -20.85 -12.93
N ALA A 55 18.34 -21.53 -11.87
CA ALA A 55 19.65 -22.16 -11.83
C ALA A 55 19.71 -23.29 -12.87
N THR A 56 20.89 -23.48 -13.45
CA THR A 56 21.22 -24.65 -14.26
C THR A 56 22.33 -25.43 -13.55
N CYS A 57 22.71 -26.60 -14.07
CA CYS A 57 23.84 -27.36 -13.52
C CYS A 57 25.18 -26.58 -13.55
N SER A 58 25.28 -25.53 -14.38
CA SER A 58 26.51 -24.75 -14.56
C SER A 58 26.39 -23.31 -14.09
N THR A 59 25.18 -22.81 -13.80
CA THR A 59 24.96 -21.41 -13.42
C THR A 59 24.00 -21.30 -12.24
N PRO A 60 24.33 -20.53 -11.19
CA PRO A 60 23.41 -20.28 -10.09
C PRO A 60 22.21 -19.46 -10.56
N GLY A 61 21.09 -19.59 -9.84
CA GLY A 61 19.88 -18.82 -10.10
C GLY A 61 20.03 -17.37 -9.63
N SER A 62 19.14 -16.50 -10.11
CA SER A 62 19.08 -15.10 -9.69
C SER A 62 17.65 -14.58 -9.71
N ILE A 63 17.38 -13.55 -8.93
CA ILE A 63 16.12 -12.82 -8.95
C ILE A 63 16.45 -11.33 -9.05
N SER A 64 15.86 -10.66 -10.03
CA SER A 64 16.02 -9.21 -10.23
C SER A 64 14.69 -8.49 -9.98
N LEU A 65 14.71 -7.41 -9.22
CA LEU A 65 13.61 -6.46 -9.11
C LEU A 65 13.62 -5.57 -10.34
N VAL A 66 12.60 -5.70 -11.17
CA VAL A 66 12.46 -4.99 -12.44
C VAL A 66 11.91 -3.59 -12.21
N SER A 67 10.90 -3.47 -11.35
CA SER A 67 10.24 -2.19 -11.06
C SER A 67 9.46 -2.25 -9.75
N VAL A 68 9.33 -1.10 -9.10
CA VAL A 68 8.39 -0.88 -7.99
C VAL A 68 7.54 0.33 -8.34
N THR A 69 6.22 0.18 -8.23
CA THR A 69 5.25 1.24 -8.50
C THR A 69 4.29 1.39 -7.33
N GLY A 70 3.70 2.58 -7.17
CA GLY A 70 2.76 2.89 -6.08
C GLY A 70 3.44 3.10 -4.73
N GLY A 71 2.68 3.32 -3.67
CA GLY A 71 3.18 3.80 -2.38
C GLY A 71 3.84 5.17 -2.48
N ASN A 72 4.60 5.51 -1.45
CA ASN A 72 5.44 6.71 -1.42
C ASN A 72 6.90 6.28 -1.34
N ALA A 73 7.71 6.75 -2.28
CA ALA A 73 9.16 6.61 -2.24
C ALA A 73 9.77 7.44 -1.08
N PRO A 74 10.94 7.06 -0.55
CA PRO A 74 11.84 5.98 -0.99
C PRO A 74 11.43 4.58 -0.51
N TYR A 75 11.77 3.54 -1.30
CA TYR A 75 11.53 2.14 -0.94
C TYR A 75 12.77 1.50 -0.32
N THR A 76 12.55 0.61 0.66
CA THR A 76 13.60 -0.21 1.27
C THR A 76 13.34 -1.68 0.92
N TYR A 77 14.40 -2.37 0.50
CA TYR A 77 14.33 -3.78 0.11
C TYR A 77 14.99 -4.65 1.16
N SER A 78 14.43 -5.83 1.40
CA SER A 78 15.03 -6.85 2.23
C SER A 78 14.81 -8.20 1.57
N TRP A 79 15.89 -8.81 1.11
CA TRP A 79 15.84 -10.11 0.47
C TRP A 79 16.14 -11.24 1.44
N SER A 80 15.47 -12.38 1.26
CA SER A 80 15.79 -13.62 1.96
C SER A 80 15.96 -14.76 0.96
N PRO A 81 16.99 -15.62 1.15
CA PRO A 81 18.05 -15.56 2.17
C PRO A 81 19.09 -14.46 1.88
N GLY A 82 19.70 -13.88 2.93
CA GLY A 82 20.90 -13.03 2.80
C GLY A 82 20.76 -11.54 3.12
N GLY A 83 19.57 -11.03 3.45
CA GLY A 83 19.37 -9.67 3.97
C GLY A 83 19.81 -8.54 3.04
N SER A 84 19.98 -8.81 1.75
CA SER A 84 20.43 -7.81 0.78
C SER A 84 19.40 -6.70 0.65
N THR A 85 19.87 -5.48 0.42
CA THR A 85 19.04 -4.29 0.16
C THR A 85 19.13 -3.83 -1.30
N ALA A 86 19.92 -4.54 -2.12
CA ALA A 86 20.09 -4.27 -3.54
C ALA A 86 18.82 -4.62 -4.35
N THR A 87 18.66 -4.05 -5.53
CA THR A 87 17.55 -4.37 -6.45
C THR A 87 17.74 -5.71 -7.18
N SER A 88 18.86 -6.39 -7.01
CA SER A 88 19.10 -7.72 -7.59
C SER A 88 19.75 -8.64 -6.57
N LEU A 89 19.26 -9.88 -6.49
CA LEU A 89 19.83 -10.96 -5.70
C LEU A 89 20.37 -12.04 -6.64
N SER A 90 21.68 -12.19 -6.68
CA SER A 90 22.40 -13.16 -7.50
C SER A 90 23.06 -14.24 -6.65
N GLY A 91 23.36 -15.40 -7.24
CA GLY A 91 24.08 -16.46 -6.53
C GLY A 91 23.17 -17.33 -5.67
N LEU A 92 21.88 -17.40 -6.00
CA LEU A 92 20.94 -18.34 -5.39
C LEU A 92 21.26 -19.74 -5.93
N SER A 93 22.30 -20.36 -5.38
CA SER A 93 22.52 -21.78 -5.54
C SER A 93 21.39 -22.50 -4.85
N GLY A 94 20.70 -23.39 -5.57
CA GLY A 94 19.66 -24.23 -4.99
C GLY A 94 20.15 -24.87 -3.70
N VAL A 95 19.25 -24.95 -2.72
CA VAL A 95 19.40 -25.74 -1.49
C VAL A 95 20.13 -27.05 -1.86
N PRO A 96 21.21 -27.45 -1.14
CA PRO A 96 21.85 -28.73 -1.43
C PRO A 96 20.81 -29.83 -1.18
N THR A 97 20.29 -30.42 -2.25
CA THR A 97 19.45 -31.60 -2.16
C THR A 97 20.34 -32.77 -1.79
N ARG A 98 20.40 -33.05 -0.48
CA ARG A 98 20.94 -34.24 0.22
C ARG A 98 22.27 -34.81 -0.26
#